data_AF-A0A8K0TFZ8-F1
#
_entry.id   AF-A0A8K0TFZ8-F1
#
_cell.length_a   1.000
_cell.length_b   1.000
_cell.length_c   1.000
_cell.angle_alpha   90.00
_cell.angle_beta   90.00
_cell.angle_gamma   90.00
#
_symmetry.space_group_name_H-M   'P 1'
#
loop_
_entity.id
_entity.type
_entity.pdbx_description
1 polymer ?
#
loop_
_entity_poly.entity_id
_entity_poly.type
_entity_poly.pdbx_seq_one_letter_code
_entity_poly.pdbx_strand_id
1 'polypeptide(L)'
;MTTTMTSSTHLEAPQILKNGMPPPPAYTASSSSSPPSPRPLSRTSSRTSSLPGYDDSTAVADPGLSSSEASFRATAAFQIQTPGKRWFSLPAAPIPPDPIPIYSVPVSGSASPILDTPALVVPTYVSLRRTRRSGNCVLIHGASFPEASSSSAPETDIPILATTQYRFGHGKPPSMRIYADGSGPSPSDAFDAMYAARRSGCGSKPADEARDLDAAGAGDAPSFELQPTADHKMSFTSDICPVSIRSRAVRFSTPLGAFQWRYSTRPERKAMGAHSLLVLERLVKIAEAYPSSSSSADASTLRVPVGFFVRSDETRSPGTSRSTAGNGGRLLLDLRAWDPKEYVVPVFGNTDENAGVVDEKRQLMAADEASAEAMATVERIAITTCLCMLKKEVDRRRLYQAIIMSGAAGGS
;
A
#
# COMPACT_ATOMS: atom_id res chain seq x y z
N MET A 1 -41.26 -4.45 56.94
CA MET A 1 -42.54 -4.25 56.24
C MET A 1 -42.27 -3.25 55.15
N THR A 2 -42.11 -3.73 53.92
CA THR A 2 -41.55 -2.98 52.79
C THR A 2 -42.67 -2.72 51.80
N THR A 3 -43.02 -1.46 51.58
CA THR A 3 -44.14 -1.05 50.72
C THR A 3 -43.64 -0.83 49.30
N THR A 4 -44.15 -1.63 48.37
CA THR A 4 -43.95 -1.53 46.92
C THR A 4 -44.97 -0.56 46.33
N MET A 5 -44.51 0.45 45.58
CA MET A 5 -45.36 1.35 44.78
C MET A 5 -44.94 1.24 43.31
N THR A 6 -45.78 0.61 42.50
CA THR A 6 -45.69 0.51 41.04
C THR A 6 -46.56 1.61 40.42
N SER A 7 -45.96 2.54 39.68
CA SER A 7 -46.70 3.49 38.84
C SER A 7 -46.33 3.28 37.38
N SER A 8 -47.35 2.90 36.61
CA SER A 8 -47.35 2.66 35.17
C SER A 8 -47.79 3.95 34.46
N THR A 9 -46.95 4.51 33.59
CA THR A 9 -47.33 5.62 32.71
C THR A 9 -47.38 5.14 31.25
N HIS A 10 -48.60 5.12 30.73
CA HIS A 10 -48.96 4.81 29.35
C HIS A 10 -48.80 6.10 28.51
N LEU A 11 -47.84 6.10 27.58
CA LEU A 11 -47.65 7.20 26.63
C LEU A 11 -48.38 6.91 25.32
N GLU A 12 -49.42 7.70 25.11
CA GLU A 12 -50.31 7.75 23.95
C GLU A 12 -49.60 8.39 22.75
N ALA A 13 -49.62 7.69 21.59
CA ALA A 13 -49.01 8.17 20.35
C ALA A 13 -49.99 9.01 19.53
N PRO A 14 -49.60 10.19 19.01
CA PRO A 14 -50.49 11.02 18.21
C PRO A 14 -50.69 10.46 16.80
N GLN A 15 -51.96 10.37 16.41
CA GLN A 15 -52.45 10.04 15.07
C GLN A 15 -52.05 11.13 14.06
N ILE A 16 -51.17 10.80 13.11
CA ILE A 16 -50.82 11.68 12.00
C ILE A 16 -51.87 11.54 10.88
N LEU A 17 -52.53 12.66 10.60
CA LEU A 17 -53.46 12.89 9.49
C LEU A 17 -52.82 12.48 8.15
N LYS A 18 -53.45 11.52 7.46
CA LYS A 18 -53.14 11.13 6.08
C LYS A 18 -53.78 12.14 5.11
N ASN A 19 -53.03 13.19 4.75
CA ASN A 19 -53.39 14.03 3.62
C ASN A 19 -52.96 13.35 2.31
N GLY A 20 -53.95 13.17 1.43
CA GLY A 20 -53.83 12.46 0.16
C GLY A 20 -52.91 13.15 -0.84
N MET A 21 -52.04 12.36 -1.44
CA MET A 21 -51.22 12.72 -2.59
C MET A 21 -51.96 12.23 -3.86
N PRO A 22 -52.15 13.05 -4.91
CA PRO A 22 -52.87 12.63 -6.10
C PRO A 22 -52.05 11.59 -6.90
N PRO A 23 -52.72 10.63 -7.56
CA PRO A 23 -52.05 9.61 -8.37
C PRO A 23 -51.45 10.19 -9.65
N PRO A 24 -50.38 9.58 -10.20
CA PRO A 24 -49.81 9.97 -11.49
C PRO A 24 -50.79 9.70 -12.65
N PRO A 25 -50.72 10.46 -13.75
CA PRO A 25 -51.60 10.30 -14.90
C PRO A 25 -51.44 8.93 -15.57
N ALA A 26 -52.56 8.35 -15.99
CA ALA A 26 -52.62 7.09 -16.72
C ALA A 26 -52.02 7.23 -18.12
N TYR A 27 -51.04 6.37 -18.45
CA TYR A 27 -50.57 6.24 -19.83
C TYR A 27 -51.62 5.51 -20.66
N THR A 28 -52.22 6.22 -21.61
CA THR A 28 -53.04 5.61 -22.66
C THR A 28 -52.15 4.83 -23.62
N ALA A 29 -52.28 3.51 -23.62
CA ALA A 29 -51.74 2.66 -24.67
C ALA A 29 -52.62 2.80 -25.92
N SER A 30 -52.12 3.49 -26.94
CA SER A 30 -52.70 3.45 -28.28
C SER A 30 -52.13 2.25 -29.04
N SER A 31 -53.07 1.47 -29.56
CA SER A 31 -52.93 0.23 -30.30
C SER A 31 -52.50 0.42 -31.76
N SER A 32 -51.90 -0.66 -32.27
CA SER A 32 -51.94 -1.19 -33.64
C SER A 32 -51.24 -0.42 -34.77
N SER A 33 -50.09 -0.96 -35.20
CA SER A 33 -49.92 -1.41 -36.59
C SER A 33 -48.84 -2.49 -36.70
N SER A 34 -49.20 -3.59 -37.36
CA SER A 34 -48.37 -4.77 -37.63
C SER A 34 -47.30 -4.51 -38.70
N PRO A 35 -46.22 -5.32 -38.78
CA PRO A 35 -45.02 -4.99 -39.54
C PRO A 35 -45.10 -5.44 -41.02
N PRO A 36 -44.44 -4.74 -41.96
CA PRO A 36 -44.19 -5.28 -43.28
C PRO A 36 -42.90 -6.14 -43.30
N SER A 37 -43.02 -7.29 -43.94
CA SER A 37 -41.96 -8.28 -44.21
C SER A 37 -40.80 -7.69 -45.04
N PRO A 38 -39.52 -8.07 -44.79
CA PRO A 38 -38.41 -7.58 -45.59
C PRO A 38 -38.29 -8.33 -46.93
N ARG A 39 -38.20 -7.57 -48.03
CA ARG A 39 -37.73 -8.05 -49.35
C ARG A 39 -36.20 -7.98 -49.41
N PRO A 40 -35.52 -8.92 -50.09
CA PRO A 40 -34.08 -8.90 -50.25
C PRO A 40 -33.70 -8.07 -51.47
N LEU A 41 -32.78 -7.10 -51.30
CA LEU A 41 -32.12 -6.44 -52.43
C LEU A 41 -30.61 -6.42 -52.24
N SER A 42 -29.99 -7.23 -53.09
CA SER A 42 -28.69 -7.16 -53.77
C SER A 42 -27.65 -6.13 -53.33
N ARG A 43 -26.44 -6.71 -53.17
CA ARG A 43 -25.11 -6.11 -53.18
C ARG A 43 -24.94 -5.05 -54.27
N THR A 44 -24.38 -3.90 -53.90
CA THR A 44 -23.50 -3.11 -54.75
C THR A 44 -22.36 -2.54 -53.91
N SER A 45 -21.15 -2.75 -54.43
CA SER A 45 -19.85 -2.40 -53.86
C SER A 45 -19.53 -0.91 -54.01
N SER A 46 -18.89 -0.32 -52.99
CA SER A 46 -17.92 0.80 -53.11
C SER A 46 -17.13 0.84 -51.78
N ARG A 47 -15.84 0.43 -51.68
CA ARG A 47 -14.60 1.23 -51.89
C ARG A 47 -14.75 2.66 -51.31
N THR A 48 -13.99 3.19 -50.36
CA THR A 48 -12.62 3.03 -49.79
C THR A 48 -12.68 3.71 -48.39
N SER A 49 -11.93 3.38 -47.35
CA SER A 49 -10.49 3.58 -47.16
C SER A 49 -10.03 2.87 -45.86
N SER A 50 -8.77 2.46 -45.89
CA SER A 50 -8.04 1.61 -44.94
C SER A 50 -7.98 2.12 -43.50
N LEU A 51 -8.37 1.27 -42.56
CA LEU A 51 -7.98 1.34 -41.14
C LEU A 51 -6.58 0.71 -40.99
N PRO A 52 -5.68 1.26 -40.15
CA PRO A 52 -4.40 0.61 -39.85
C PRO A 52 -4.65 -0.68 -39.07
N GLY A 53 -4.20 -1.80 -39.65
CA GLY A 53 -4.19 -3.11 -39.00
C GLY A 53 -3.25 -3.09 -37.80
N TYR A 54 -3.77 -3.42 -36.63
CA TYR A 54 -2.92 -3.92 -35.56
C TYR A 54 -2.50 -5.32 -35.95
N ASP A 55 -1.19 -5.49 -36.12
CA ASP A 55 -0.53 -6.77 -36.32
C ASP A 55 -0.84 -7.66 -35.11
N ASP A 56 -1.69 -8.66 -35.34
CA ASP A 56 -1.90 -9.79 -34.45
C ASP A 56 -0.73 -10.74 -34.68
N SER A 57 0.41 -10.40 -34.07
CA SER A 57 1.54 -11.33 -33.98
C SER A 57 1.17 -12.42 -32.99
N THR A 58 0.50 -13.45 -33.52
CA THR A 58 0.41 -14.78 -32.94
C THR A 58 1.82 -15.24 -32.58
N ALA A 59 2.11 -15.28 -31.28
CA ALA A 59 3.33 -15.89 -30.76
C ALA A 59 3.33 -17.37 -31.15
N VAL A 60 4.16 -17.69 -32.15
CA VAL A 60 4.61 -19.05 -32.40
C VAL A 60 5.40 -19.47 -31.16
N ALA A 61 4.91 -20.52 -30.50
CA ALA A 61 5.58 -21.12 -29.36
C ALA A 61 6.92 -21.71 -29.81
N ASP A 62 8.02 -21.11 -29.38
CA ASP A 62 9.35 -21.71 -29.38
C ASP A 62 9.46 -22.63 -28.15
N PRO A 63 9.63 -23.95 -28.29
CA PRO A 63 9.80 -24.86 -27.17
C PRO A 63 11.30 -25.04 -26.93
N GLY A 64 11.94 -24.12 -26.23
CA GLY A 64 13.38 -24.24 -26.02
C GLY A 64 14.02 -23.07 -25.30
N LEU A 65 13.66 -22.86 -24.04
CA LEU A 65 14.52 -22.36 -22.96
C LEU A 65 13.65 -22.30 -21.69
N SER A 66 13.89 -23.23 -20.78
CA SER A 66 13.24 -23.30 -19.47
C SER A 66 13.64 -22.08 -18.63
N SER A 67 12.92 -20.96 -18.76
CA SER A 67 13.00 -19.83 -17.84
C SER A 67 12.32 -20.18 -16.51
N SER A 68 13.04 -20.93 -15.68
CA SER A 68 12.76 -21.05 -14.24
C SER A 68 13.11 -19.74 -13.50
N GLU A 69 12.87 -18.58 -14.12
CA GLU A 69 13.17 -17.26 -13.55
C GLU A 69 12.04 -16.84 -12.61
N ALA A 70 12.21 -17.24 -11.35
CA ALA A 70 11.65 -16.64 -10.14
C ALA A 70 10.21 -16.12 -10.23
N SER A 71 9.24 -17.05 -10.31
CA SER A 71 7.86 -16.72 -9.97
C SER A 71 7.78 -16.20 -8.51
N PHE A 72 6.90 -15.22 -8.28
CA PHE A 72 6.64 -14.66 -6.94
C PHE A 72 6.18 -15.77 -5.99
N ARG A 73 6.83 -15.89 -4.83
CA ARG A 73 6.45 -16.82 -3.77
C ARG A 73 6.36 -16.06 -2.45
N ALA A 74 5.13 -15.87 -1.97
CA ALA A 74 4.94 -15.26 -0.67
C ALA A 74 5.64 -16.07 0.43
N THR A 75 6.33 -15.37 1.32
CA THR A 75 7.05 -15.87 2.49
C THR A 75 6.48 -15.28 3.78
N ALA A 76 5.95 -14.07 3.70
CA ALA A 76 5.20 -13.44 4.79
C ALA A 76 3.86 -12.92 4.26
N ALA A 77 2.85 -12.89 5.14
CA ALA A 77 1.54 -12.33 4.83
C ALA A 77 0.97 -11.56 6.02
N PHE A 78 0.36 -10.41 5.74
CA PHE A 78 -0.21 -9.52 6.75
C PHE A 78 -1.63 -9.11 6.37
N GLN A 79 -2.55 -9.20 7.32
CA GLN A 79 -3.89 -8.64 7.22
C GLN A 79 -3.90 -7.24 7.82
N ILE A 80 -4.02 -6.22 6.96
CA ILE A 80 -4.17 -4.82 7.40
C ILE A 80 -5.66 -4.55 7.59
N GLN A 81 -6.05 -4.09 8.78
CA GLN A 81 -7.44 -3.71 9.05
C GLN A 81 -7.58 -2.19 9.15
N THR A 82 -8.37 -1.62 8.25
CA THR A 82 -8.73 -0.20 8.32
C THR A 82 -10.14 0.00 7.76
N PRO A 83 -10.99 0.78 8.46
CA PRO A 83 -12.36 1.06 8.02
C PRO A 83 -12.40 1.89 6.73
N GLY A 84 -11.29 2.54 6.37
CA GLY A 84 -11.19 3.43 5.21
C GLY A 84 -12.18 4.60 5.26
N LYS A 85 -12.50 5.17 4.10
CA LYS A 85 -13.44 6.28 3.93
C LYS A 85 -14.56 5.92 2.96
N ARG A 86 -15.80 5.96 3.45
CA ARG A 86 -17.03 5.76 2.66
C ARG A 86 -17.25 6.91 1.66
N TRP A 87 -18.03 6.65 0.59
CA TRP A 87 -18.36 7.64 -0.43
C TRP A 87 -19.25 8.79 0.09
N PHE A 88 -20.12 8.52 1.05
CA PHE A 88 -20.82 9.54 1.83
C PHE A 88 -20.58 9.27 3.33
N SER A 89 -20.04 10.26 4.03
CA SER A 89 -19.89 10.22 5.49
C SER A 89 -20.35 11.57 6.01
N LEU A 90 -21.41 11.58 6.81
CA LEU A 90 -21.84 12.78 7.51
C LEU A 90 -20.69 13.31 8.38
N PRO A 91 -20.58 14.63 8.59
CA PRO A 91 -19.65 15.21 9.56
C PRO A 91 -20.10 14.81 10.97
N ALA A 92 -19.80 13.58 11.39
CA ALA A 92 -20.04 13.12 12.75
C ALA A 92 -19.04 13.76 13.73
N ALA A 93 -19.41 13.74 15.01
CA ALA A 93 -18.61 14.17 16.16
C ALA A 93 -17.16 13.63 16.12
N PRO A 94 -16.21 14.29 16.80
CA PRO A 94 -14.79 13.88 16.76
C PRO A 94 -14.60 12.48 17.38
N ILE A 95 -14.60 11.47 16.51
CA ILE A 95 -14.16 10.11 16.85
C ILE A 95 -12.62 10.13 16.97
N PRO A 96 -12.04 9.51 18.01
CA PRO A 96 -10.59 9.34 18.14
C PRO A 96 -9.95 8.76 16.88
N PRO A 97 -8.66 9.05 16.61
CA PRO A 97 -7.94 8.37 15.54
C PRO A 97 -7.86 6.87 15.83
N ASP A 98 -8.60 6.08 15.06
CA ASP A 98 -8.62 4.62 15.20
C ASP A 98 -7.23 4.05 14.81
N PRO A 99 -6.54 3.33 15.71
CA PRO A 99 -5.31 2.62 15.36
C PRO A 99 -5.58 1.65 14.20
N ILE A 100 -4.56 1.42 13.37
CA ILE A 100 -4.66 0.44 12.28
C ILE A 100 -3.91 -0.81 12.72
N PRO A 101 -4.61 -1.87 13.17
CA PRO A 101 -3.96 -3.13 13.52
C PRO A 101 -3.60 -3.92 12.26
N ILE A 102 -2.44 -4.57 12.33
CA ILE A 102 -1.84 -5.36 11.26
C ILE A 102 -1.49 -6.71 11.86
N TYR A 103 -2.14 -7.77 11.37
CA TYR A 103 -2.00 -9.12 11.88
C TYR A 103 -1.15 -9.94 10.93
N SER A 104 -0.17 -10.68 11.44
CA SER A 104 0.46 -11.76 10.67
C SER A 104 -0.58 -12.84 10.38
N VAL A 105 -0.61 -13.33 9.14
CA VAL A 105 -1.49 -14.41 8.71
C VAL A 105 -0.68 -15.48 7.99
N PRO A 106 -1.09 -16.76 8.06
CA PRO A 106 -0.46 -17.81 7.28
C PRO A 106 -0.47 -17.51 5.77
N VAL A 107 0.64 -17.80 5.10
CA VAL A 107 0.76 -17.61 3.64
C VAL A 107 -0.11 -18.59 2.85
N SER A 108 -0.23 -19.83 3.33
CA SER A 108 -1.19 -20.80 2.79
C SER A 108 -2.59 -20.23 3.04
N GLY A 109 -3.33 -19.89 1.98
CA GLY A 109 -4.63 -19.21 2.00
C GLY A 109 -5.78 -19.92 2.73
N SER A 110 -5.48 -20.81 3.66
CA SER A 110 -6.39 -21.27 4.71
C SER A 110 -6.92 -20.06 5.49
N ALA A 111 -8.19 -20.19 5.91
CA ALA A 111 -9.03 -19.13 6.43
C ALA A 111 -8.33 -18.20 7.43
N SER A 112 -8.73 -16.93 7.39
CA SER A 112 -8.35 -15.90 8.36
C SER A 112 -8.42 -16.47 9.79
N PRO A 113 -7.39 -16.33 10.63
CA PRO A 113 -7.47 -16.70 12.05
C PRO A 113 -8.49 -15.85 12.85
N ILE A 114 -9.22 -14.97 12.18
CA ILE A 114 -10.10 -13.97 12.77
C ILE A 114 -11.49 -14.54 13.11
N LEU A 115 -11.88 -15.72 12.60
CA LEU A 115 -13.27 -16.19 12.76
C LEU A 115 -13.56 -17.18 13.89
N ASP A 116 -12.59 -17.94 14.41
CA ASP A 116 -12.92 -19.08 15.28
C ASP A 116 -12.44 -18.99 16.73
N THR A 117 -11.74 -17.92 17.15
CA THR A 117 -11.41 -17.72 18.58
C THR A 117 -11.40 -16.24 18.96
N PRO A 118 -12.44 -15.73 19.66
CA PRO A 118 -12.59 -14.30 19.97
C PRO A 118 -11.71 -13.80 21.12
N ALA A 119 -10.80 -14.60 21.66
CA ALA A 119 -9.96 -14.23 22.80
C ALA A 119 -8.51 -13.97 22.37
N LEU A 120 -8.20 -12.68 22.16
CA LEU A 120 -6.84 -12.10 22.13
C LEU A 120 -5.96 -12.44 20.92
N VAL A 121 -6.42 -12.16 19.70
CA VAL A 121 -5.48 -12.03 18.56
C VAL A 121 -4.73 -10.71 18.72
N VAL A 122 -3.49 -10.77 19.18
CA VAL A 122 -2.61 -9.60 19.31
C VAL A 122 -2.10 -9.21 17.91
N PRO A 123 -2.24 -7.94 17.48
CA PRO A 123 -1.67 -7.50 16.21
C PRO A 123 -0.14 -7.61 16.24
N THR A 124 0.46 -7.95 15.10
CA THR A 124 1.93 -7.95 14.96
C THR A 124 2.46 -6.52 14.95
N TYR A 125 1.74 -5.62 14.29
CA TYR A 125 2.03 -4.20 14.26
C TYR A 125 0.77 -3.37 14.45
N VAL A 126 0.96 -2.16 14.98
CA VAL A 126 -0.10 -1.17 15.08
C VAL A 126 0.43 0.14 14.51
N SER A 127 -0.31 0.73 13.57
CA SER A 127 -0.05 2.10 13.13
C SER A 127 -0.89 3.08 13.94
N LEU A 128 -0.20 3.96 14.66
CA LEU A 128 -0.80 4.97 15.52
C LEU A 128 -0.84 6.33 14.83
N ARG A 129 -1.88 7.10 15.12
CA ARG A 129 -2.02 8.49 14.69
C ARG A 129 -2.40 9.33 15.88
N ARG A 130 -1.66 10.41 16.13
CA ARG A 130 -2.02 11.36 17.20
C ARG A 130 -3.36 12.04 16.94
N THR A 131 -3.67 12.37 15.68
CA THR A 131 -4.97 12.97 15.33
C THR A 131 -5.47 12.47 13.97
N ARG A 132 -6.79 12.48 13.76
CA ARG A 132 -7.42 12.03 12.48
C ARG A 132 -6.91 12.78 11.24
N ARG A 133 -6.42 14.01 11.43
CA ARG A 133 -5.98 14.93 10.37
C ARG A 133 -4.47 15.20 10.34
N SER A 134 -3.69 14.61 11.25
CA SER A 134 -2.23 14.85 11.35
C SER A 134 -1.48 14.52 10.07
N GLY A 135 -2.03 13.62 9.25
CA GLY A 135 -1.31 12.99 8.15
C GLY A 135 -0.35 11.96 8.71
N ASN A 136 0.49 12.37 9.65
CA ASN A 136 1.57 11.60 10.26
C ASN A 136 1.09 10.36 11.04
N CYS A 137 1.85 9.29 10.92
CA CYS A 137 1.66 8.07 11.70
C CYS A 137 3.00 7.49 12.16
N VAL A 138 2.96 6.72 13.24
CA VAL A 138 4.06 5.89 13.70
C VAL A 138 3.64 4.42 13.64
N LEU A 139 4.61 3.53 13.44
CA LEU A 139 4.43 2.09 13.46
C LEU A 139 5.14 1.53 14.69
N ILE A 140 4.44 0.73 15.48
CA ILE A 140 4.99 0.05 16.65
C ILE A 140 4.69 -1.45 16.55
N HIS A 141 5.40 -2.27 17.34
CA HIS A 141 4.99 -3.65 17.58
C HIS A 141 3.66 -3.68 18.32
N GLY A 142 2.76 -4.58 17.92
CA GLY A 142 1.43 -4.66 18.55
C GLY A 142 1.45 -5.30 19.94
N ALA A 143 2.48 -6.08 20.28
CA ALA A 143 2.71 -6.54 21.66
C ALA A 143 2.99 -5.37 22.64
N SER A 144 3.48 -4.24 22.13
CA SER A 144 3.74 -3.03 22.91
C SER A 144 2.52 -2.10 22.96
N PHE A 145 1.40 -2.46 22.32
CA PHE A 145 0.20 -1.62 22.31
C PHE A 145 -0.58 -1.79 23.63
N PRO A 146 -0.84 -0.71 24.39
CA PRO A 146 -1.32 -0.77 25.78
C PRO A 146 -2.70 -1.42 26.00
N GLU A 147 -3.52 -1.59 24.95
CA GLU A 147 -4.77 -2.38 25.09
C GLU A 147 -4.52 -3.91 25.12
N ALA A 148 -3.34 -4.37 24.67
CA ALA A 148 -2.96 -5.78 24.68
C ALA A 148 -2.25 -6.21 25.98
N SER A 149 -1.78 -5.26 26.78
CA SER A 149 -1.04 -5.51 28.02
C SER A 149 -1.79 -4.94 29.21
N SER A 150 -2.35 -5.80 30.06
CA SER A 150 -2.94 -5.45 31.36
C SER A 150 -1.89 -4.98 32.40
N SER A 151 -0.67 -4.64 31.97
CA SER A 151 0.46 -4.31 32.83
C SER A 151 0.67 -2.80 32.87
N SER A 152 0.75 -2.24 34.07
CA SER A 152 1.04 -0.85 34.42
C SER A 152 2.46 -0.36 34.07
N ALA A 153 3.05 -0.87 32.98
CA ALA A 153 4.36 -0.41 32.52
C ALA A 153 4.22 1.01 31.96
N PRO A 154 5.17 1.92 32.26
CA PRO A 154 5.09 3.30 31.78
C PRO A 154 5.08 3.33 30.25
N GLU A 155 4.12 4.05 29.68
CA GLU A 155 3.84 4.23 28.24
C GLU A 155 5.04 4.80 27.43
N THR A 156 6.14 5.15 28.11
CA THR A 156 7.26 5.93 27.59
C THR A 156 8.31 5.14 26.81
N ASP A 157 8.38 3.81 26.94
CA ASP A 157 9.49 3.03 26.37
C ASP A 157 9.13 2.18 25.15
N ILE A 158 8.01 2.45 24.47
CA ILE A 158 7.62 1.69 23.27
C ILE A 158 8.50 2.12 22.08
N PRO A 159 9.44 1.30 21.60
CA PRO A 159 10.30 1.71 20.49
C PRO A 159 9.47 1.75 19.20
N ILE A 160 9.50 2.86 18.50
CA ILE A 160 8.89 2.94 17.17
C ILE A 160 9.75 2.21 16.12
N LEU A 161 9.10 1.54 15.18
CA LEU A 161 9.75 0.84 14.08
C LEU A 161 9.84 1.71 12.83
N ALA A 162 8.85 2.57 12.63
CA ALA A 162 8.82 3.48 11.49
C ALA A 162 7.98 4.73 11.79
N THR A 163 8.28 5.82 11.10
CA THR A 163 7.36 6.96 10.98
C THR A 163 7.02 7.20 9.51
N THR A 164 5.84 7.77 9.30
CA THR A 164 5.48 8.41 8.03
C THR A 164 5.05 9.83 8.31
N GLN A 165 5.65 10.78 7.61
CA GLN A 165 5.29 12.19 7.66
C GLN A 165 4.64 12.60 6.33
N TYR A 166 3.39 13.04 6.39
CA TYR A 166 2.67 13.50 5.21
C TYR A 166 2.78 15.01 5.11
N ARG A 167 3.30 15.48 4.00
CA ARG A 167 3.51 16.90 3.74
C ARG A 167 2.36 17.39 2.85
N PHE A 168 1.66 18.42 3.31
CA PHE A 168 0.60 19.06 2.52
C PHE A 168 1.22 20.09 1.57
N GLY A 169 0.84 20.04 0.30
CA GLY A 169 1.29 20.99 -0.73
C GLY A 169 1.74 20.30 -2.02
N HIS A 170 1.77 21.05 -3.12
CA HIS A 170 2.30 20.59 -4.39
C HIS A 170 3.79 20.24 -4.27
N GLY A 171 4.23 19.15 -4.92
CA GLY A 171 5.65 18.76 -4.94
C GLY A 171 6.23 18.29 -3.61
N LYS A 172 5.42 18.09 -2.57
CA LYS A 172 5.88 17.62 -1.26
C LYS A 172 5.49 16.14 -1.06
N PRO A 173 6.33 15.17 -1.48
CA PRO A 173 6.04 13.76 -1.25
C PRO A 173 5.99 13.45 0.25
N PRO A 174 5.21 12.43 0.66
CA PRO A 174 5.33 11.91 2.02
C PRO A 174 6.72 11.30 2.21
N SER A 175 7.29 11.48 3.39
CA SER A 175 8.57 10.90 3.79
C SER A 175 8.34 9.79 4.81
N MET A 176 9.06 8.68 4.67
CA MET A 176 9.11 7.62 5.66
C MET A 176 10.46 7.58 6.34
N ARG A 177 10.50 7.18 7.61
CA ARG A 177 11.73 6.85 8.33
C ARG A 177 11.59 5.46 8.93
N ILE A 178 12.57 4.61 8.70
CA ILE A 178 12.66 3.27 9.30
C ILE A 178 13.73 3.33 10.38
N TYR A 179 13.42 2.77 11.55
CA TYR A 179 14.34 2.66 12.66
C TYR A 179 14.82 1.22 12.77
N ALA A 180 16.05 1.09 13.23
CA ALA A 180 16.59 -0.21 13.61
C ALA A 180 15.94 -0.69 14.92
N ASP A 181 16.09 -1.96 15.22
CA ASP A 181 15.41 -2.55 16.37
C ASP A 181 15.85 -1.96 17.70
N GLY A 182 14.85 -1.45 18.42
CA GLY A 182 15.00 -0.77 19.70
C GLY A 182 15.58 0.64 19.62
N SER A 183 15.88 1.18 18.43
CA SER A 183 16.50 2.52 18.30
C SER A 183 15.49 3.65 18.08
N GLY A 184 14.22 3.31 17.88
CA GLY A 184 13.16 4.30 17.71
C GLY A 184 12.87 5.08 18.99
N PRO A 185 12.64 6.41 18.90
CA PRO A 185 12.15 7.18 20.04
C PRO A 185 10.76 6.72 20.50
N SER A 186 10.30 7.20 21.66
CA SER A 186 8.92 6.94 22.09
C SER A 186 7.90 7.50 21.08
N PRO A 187 6.66 7.00 21.03
CA PRO A 187 5.65 7.52 20.12
C PRO A 187 5.36 9.00 20.36
N SER A 188 5.37 9.45 21.62
CA SER A 188 5.15 10.86 21.97
C SER A 188 6.26 11.75 21.42
N ASP A 189 7.52 11.39 21.66
CA ASP A 189 8.68 12.15 21.19
C ASP A 189 8.73 12.20 19.65
N ALA A 190 8.41 11.07 19.00
CA ALA A 190 8.33 11.00 17.56
C ALA A 190 7.25 11.95 17.00
N PHE A 191 6.08 11.99 17.63
CA PHE A 191 5.05 12.94 17.25
C PHE A 191 5.50 14.38 17.49
N ASP A 192 6.03 14.70 18.67
CA ASP A 192 6.50 16.05 19.01
C ASP A 192 7.58 16.53 18.03
N ALA A 193 8.55 15.68 17.69
CA ALA A 193 9.56 15.96 16.67
C ALA A 193 8.92 16.24 15.29
N MET A 194 7.98 15.41 14.84
CA MET A 194 7.27 15.61 13.57
C MET A 194 6.45 16.91 13.53
N TYR A 195 5.87 17.33 14.66
CA TYR A 195 5.12 18.59 14.76
C TYR A 195 6.04 19.81 14.90
N ALA A 196 7.18 19.68 15.58
CA ALA A 196 8.20 20.71 15.68
C ALA A 196 8.80 21.01 14.29
N ALA A 197 9.17 19.97 13.53
CA ALA A 197 9.68 20.09 12.17
C ALA A 197 8.69 20.80 11.21
N ARG A 198 7.37 20.64 11.46
CA ARG A 198 6.35 21.35 10.68
C ARG A 198 6.26 22.83 11.01
N ARG A 199 6.48 23.21 12.28
CA ARG A 199 6.43 24.60 12.75
C ARG A 199 7.66 25.40 12.36
N SER A 200 8.83 24.77 12.34
CA SER A 200 10.09 25.46 12.04
C SER A 200 10.27 25.84 10.57
N GLY A 201 9.43 25.36 9.64
CA GLY A 201 9.57 25.64 8.21
C GLY A 201 10.86 25.09 7.57
N CYS A 202 11.72 24.43 8.36
CA CYS A 202 12.98 23.81 7.95
C CYS A 202 12.73 22.44 7.29
N GLY A 203 11.73 22.36 6.41
CA GLY A 203 11.76 21.32 5.39
C GLY A 203 12.85 21.73 4.43
N SER A 204 13.97 21.00 4.42
CA SER A 204 14.99 21.10 3.37
C SER A 204 14.29 21.30 2.03
N LYS A 205 14.42 22.50 1.44
CA LYS A 205 13.98 22.72 0.06
C LYS A 205 14.73 21.68 -0.76
N PRO A 206 14.07 20.76 -1.48
CA PRO A 206 14.74 20.19 -2.64
C PRO A 206 14.97 21.38 -3.58
N ALA A 207 16.21 21.58 -3.99
CA ALA A 207 16.57 22.55 -5.01
C ALA A 207 15.70 22.31 -6.27
N ASP A 208 15.46 23.37 -7.02
CA ASP A 208 14.65 23.43 -8.24
C ASP A 208 15.21 22.55 -9.39
N GLU A 209 15.15 21.21 -9.26
CA GLU A 209 15.56 20.23 -10.27
C GLU A 209 14.40 19.27 -10.66
N ALA A 210 13.16 19.76 -10.66
CA ALA A 210 12.00 18.97 -11.11
C ALA A 210 11.46 19.41 -12.48
N ARG A 211 12.30 20.08 -13.29
CA ARG A 211 12.04 20.36 -14.72
C ARG A 211 13.33 20.11 -15.49
N ASP A 212 13.53 18.85 -15.88
CA ASP A 212 14.33 18.36 -17.01
C ASP A 212 14.80 16.93 -16.66
N LEU A 213 13.92 15.94 -16.82
CA LEU A 213 14.28 14.51 -16.70
C LEU A 213 14.33 13.79 -18.05
N ASP A 214 14.36 14.53 -19.16
CA ASP A 214 14.50 13.95 -20.50
C ASP A 214 15.81 14.35 -21.22
N ALA A 215 16.74 15.08 -20.58
CA ALA A 215 18.02 15.41 -21.21
C ALA A 215 19.11 15.84 -20.21
N ALA A 216 19.93 14.91 -19.73
CA ALA A 216 21.38 15.09 -19.45
C ALA A 216 21.91 13.92 -18.61
N GLY A 217 23.05 13.37 -19.02
CA GLY A 217 23.78 12.34 -18.29
C GLY A 217 24.55 12.86 -17.07
N ALA A 218 25.05 11.90 -16.30
CA ALA A 218 26.13 12.02 -15.31
C ALA A 218 26.06 13.26 -14.39
N GLY A 219 25.29 13.14 -13.30
CA GLY A 219 25.32 14.03 -12.16
C GLY A 219 25.00 13.26 -10.89
N ASP A 220 25.79 13.49 -9.86
CA ASP A 220 25.92 12.77 -8.60
C ASP A 220 24.59 12.42 -7.91
N ALA A 221 24.46 11.19 -7.41
CA ALA A 221 23.34 10.80 -6.57
C ALA A 221 23.35 11.65 -5.28
N PRO A 222 22.19 12.09 -4.75
CA PRO A 222 22.17 12.87 -3.52
C PRO A 222 22.83 12.08 -2.39
N SER A 223 23.92 12.64 -1.86
CA SER A 223 24.74 12.07 -0.79
C SER A 223 23.85 11.72 0.40
N PHE A 224 23.71 10.42 0.61
CA PHE A 224 22.95 9.83 1.69
C PHE A 224 23.73 10.05 2.99
N GLU A 225 23.15 10.76 3.96
CA GLU A 225 23.71 10.81 5.32
C GLU A 225 23.35 9.50 6.02
N LEU A 226 24.18 8.47 5.79
CA LEU A 226 24.27 7.30 6.67
C LEU A 226 24.84 7.89 7.95
N GLN A 227 24.07 7.89 9.03
CA GLN A 227 24.67 7.95 10.35
C GLN A 227 24.89 6.49 10.77
N PRO A 228 26.05 5.90 10.48
CA PRO A 228 26.41 4.63 11.09
C PRO A 228 26.52 4.88 12.58
N THR A 229 25.52 4.44 13.34
CA THR A 229 25.72 4.22 14.76
C THR A 229 26.79 3.15 14.90
N ALA A 230 27.59 3.21 15.96
CA ALA A 230 28.68 2.25 16.21
C ALA A 230 28.21 0.78 16.26
N ASP A 231 26.89 0.58 16.39
CA ASP A 231 26.19 -0.68 16.22
C ASP A 231 25.60 -0.71 14.80
N HIS A 232 25.86 -1.76 14.01
CA HIS A 232 25.48 -1.99 12.59
C HIS A 232 23.97 -1.90 12.24
N LYS A 233 23.17 -1.33 13.13
CA LYS A 233 21.73 -1.14 13.07
C LYS A 233 21.35 -0.02 12.11
N MET A 234 20.59 -0.36 11.06
CA MET A 234 20.35 0.57 9.96
C MET A 234 19.06 1.38 10.16
N SER A 235 19.18 2.66 10.49
CA SER A 235 18.06 3.63 10.41
C SER A 235 18.22 4.52 9.18
N PHE A 236 17.11 4.84 8.51
CA PHE A 236 17.16 5.70 7.31
C PHE A 236 15.84 6.42 7.05
N THR A 237 15.91 7.50 6.27
CA THR A 237 14.75 8.28 5.80
C THR A 237 14.67 8.20 4.28
N SER A 238 13.46 8.13 3.73
CA SER A 238 13.23 8.07 2.28
C SER A 238 11.93 8.77 1.89
N ASP A 239 11.96 9.47 0.76
CA ASP A 239 10.78 10.13 0.20
C ASP A 239 10.02 9.19 -0.75
N ILE A 240 8.68 9.22 -0.65
CA ILE A 240 7.77 8.40 -1.46
C ILE A 240 7.23 9.24 -2.61
N CYS A 241 8.05 9.36 -3.65
CA CYS A 241 7.82 10.20 -4.80
C CYS A 241 6.78 9.60 -5.76
N PRO A 242 5.85 10.39 -6.31
CA PRO A 242 5.02 9.93 -7.42
C PRO A 242 5.91 9.68 -8.66
N VAL A 243 5.62 8.64 -9.44
CA VAL A 243 6.34 8.37 -10.70
C VAL A 243 6.03 9.44 -11.75
N SER A 244 4.78 9.93 -11.77
CA SER A 244 4.37 11.06 -12.60
C SER A 244 3.12 11.71 -12.02
N ILE A 245 2.79 12.92 -12.48
CA ILE A 245 1.61 13.68 -12.02
C ILE A 245 0.29 12.93 -12.31
N ARG A 246 0.25 12.18 -13.42
CA ARG A 246 -0.93 11.40 -13.84
C ARG A 246 -0.95 10.00 -13.25
N SER A 247 0.21 9.46 -12.88
CA SER A 247 0.31 8.12 -12.35
C SER A 247 -0.01 8.07 -10.87
N ARG A 248 -0.66 6.97 -10.46
CA ARG A 248 -0.87 6.63 -9.05
C ARG A 248 0.32 5.85 -8.48
N ALA A 249 1.28 5.47 -9.32
CA ALA A 249 2.48 4.76 -8.91
C ALA A 249 3.41 5.67 -8.12
N VAL A 250 4.13 5.08 -7.18
CA VAL A 250 5.12 5.78 -6.37
C VAL A 250 6.43 5.01 -6.36
N ARG A 251 7.54 5.72 -6.28
CA ARG A 251 8.90 5.19 -6.19
C ARG A 251 9.57 5.73 -4.95
N PHE A 252 10.42 4.92 -4.34
CA PHE A 252 11.25 5.30 -3.20
C PHE A 252 12.53 4.47 -3.22
N SER A 253 13.60 5.01 -2.63
CA SER A 253 14.91 4.36 -2.57
C SER A 253 15.31 4.13 -1.12
N THR A 254 15.88 2.97 -0.84
CA THR A 254 16.34 2.57 0.48
C THR A 254 17.72 1.95 0.35
N PRO A 255 18.43 1.72 1.46
CA PRO A 255 19.68 0.98 1.41
C PRO A 255 19.56 -0.45 0.88
N LEU A 256 18.37 -1.06 0.98
CA LEU A 256 18.07 -2.39 0.46
C LEU A 256 17.66 -2.40 -1.02
N GLY A 257 17.70 -1.23 -1.68
CA GLY A 257 17.40 -1.06 -3.09
C GLY A 257 16.31 -0.01 -3.36
N ALA A 258 16.01 0.16 -4.65
CA ALA A 258 14.93 1.00 -5.13
C ALA A 258 13.65 0.19 -5.32
N PHE A 259 12.50 0.79 -5.00
CA PHE A 259 11.21 0.13 -5.01
C PHE A 259 10.15 0.98 -5.70
N GLN A 260 9.13 0.33 -6.24
CA GLN A 260 7.98 0.99 -6.85
C GLN A 260 6.68 0.29 -6.48
N TRP A 261 5.71 1.05 -5.98
CA TRP A 261 4.31 0.61 -5.97
C TRP A 261 3.64 0.98 -7.28
N ARG A 262 2.93 0.02 -7.89
CA ARG A 262 2.01 0.28 -9.01
C ARG A 262 0.68 -0.43 -8.80
N TYR A 263 -0.33 0.03 -9.52
CA TYR A 263 -1.57 -0.73 -9.65
C TYR A 263 -1.36 -1.80 -10.72
N SER A 264 -1.86 -2.99 -10.42
CA SER A 264 -1.81 -4.13 -11.34
C SER A 264 -2.66 -3.92 -12.60
N THR A 265 -2.32 -4.70 -13.64
CA THR A 265 -3.14 -4.85 -14.85
C THR A 265 -4.37 -5.72 -14.58
N ARG A 266 -5.32 -5.75 -15.52
CA ARG A 266 -6.52 -6.60 -15.39
C ARG A 266 -6.18 -8.11 -15.38
N PRO A 267 -5.26 -8.61 -16.22
CA PRO A 267 -4.82 -10.01 -16.14
C PRO A 267 -4.22 -10.37 -14.78
N GLU A 268 -3.31 -9.56 -14.24
CA GLU A 268 -2.71 -9.77 -12.92
C GLU A 268 -3.76 -9.84 -11.80
N ARG A 269 -4.77 -8.95 -11.85
CA ARG A 269 -5.91 -9.00 -10.90
C ARG A 269 -6.70 -10.29 -11.01
N LYS A 270 -7.00 -10.73 -12.22
CA LYS A 270 -7.77 -11.95 -12.47
C LYS A 270 -7.00 -13.18 -11.97
N ALA A 271 -5.70 -13.24 -12.22
CA ALA A 271 -4.84 -14.32 -11.74
C ALA A 271 -4.83 -14.43 -10.21
N MET A 272 -4.87 -13.28 -9.51
CA MET A 272 -4.90 -13.23 -8.04
C MET A 272 -6.31 -13.25 -7.43
N GLY A 273 -7.38 -13.40 -8.23
CA GLY A 273 -8.76 -13.33 -7.73
C GLY A 273 -9.12 -11.98 -7.07
N ALA A 274 -8.39 -10.91 -7.41
CA ALA A 274 -8.46 -9.63 -6.70
C ALA A 274 -9.35 -8.61 -7.42
N HIS A 275 -10.18 -7.87 -6.68
CA HIS A 275 -10.86 -6.70 -7.24
C HIS A 275 -9.91 -5.51 -7.40
N SER A 276 -8.97 -5.38 -6.47
CA SER A 276 -7.88 -4.40 -6.53
C SER A 276 -6.60 -5.05 -6.05
N LEU A 277 -5.52 -4.85 -6.80
CA LEU A 277 -4.20 -5.37 -6.47
C LEU A 277 -3.18 -4.26 -6.72
N LEU A 278 -2.38 -3.96 -5.68
CA LEU A 278 -1.17 -3.16 -5.82
C LEU A 278 0.04 -4.10 -5.80
N VAL A 279 1.02 -3.80 -6.64
CA VAL A 279 2.27 -4.56 -6.77
C VAL A 279 3.41 -3.68 -6.27
N LEU A 280 4.18 -4.22 -5.34
CA LEU A 280 5.47 -3.67 -4.92
C LEU A 280 6.57 -4.37 -5.71
N GLU A 281 7.32 -3.60 -6.49
CA GLU A 281 8.43 -4.09 -7.30
C GLU A 281 9.75 -3.57 -6.73
N ARG A 282 10.77 -4.43 -6.68
CA ARG A 282 12.17 -4.03 -6.54
C ARG A 282 12.72 -3.71 -7.93
N LEU A 283 13.40 -2.58 -8.05
CA LEU A 283 14.04 -2.12 -9.29
C LEU A 283 15.52 -2.51 -9.25
N VAL A 284 15.91 -3.45 -10.11
CA VAL A 284 17.29 -3.94 -10.23
C VAL A 284 17.88 -3.38 -11.52
N LYS A 285 18.99 -2.64 -11.42
CA LYS A 285 19.71 -2.16 -12.60
C LYS A 285 20.51 -3.32 -13.18
N ILE A 286 20.28 -3.64 -14.45
CA ILE A 286 21.09 -4.60 -15.20
C ILE A 286 22.09 -3.79 -16.01
N ALA A 287 23.39 -4.09 -15.82
CA ALA A 287 24.41 -3.60 -16.75
C ALA A 287 24.27 -4.42 -18.04
N GLU A 288 23.96 -3.76 -19.16
CA GLU A 288 23.98 -4.44 -20.45
C GLU A 288 25.42 -4.88 -20.74
N ALA A 289 25.60 -6.19 -20.97
CA ALA A 289 26.91 -6.80 -21.17
C ALA A 289 27.62 -6.36 -22.46
N TYR A 290 26.94 -5.58 -23.31
CA TYR A 290 27.51 -5.03 -24.54
C TYR A 290 27.29 -3.51 -24.57
N PRO A 291 28.35 -2.71 -24.73
CA PRO A 291 28.19 -1.30 -25.05
C PRO A 291 27.58 -1.21 -26.46
N SER A 292 26.27 -1.00 -26.53
CA SER A 292 25.65 -0.57 -27.78
C SER A 292 26.26 0.78 -28.17
N SER A 293 26.66 0.92 -29.43
CA SER A 293 27.23 2.15 -29.99
C SER A 293 26.22 3.32 -30.07
N SER A 294 24.98 3.11 -29.63
CA SER A 294 24.00 4.18 -29.44
C SER A 294 24.29 4.92 -28.12
N SER A 295 24.58 6.21 -28.22
CA SER A 295 24.94 7.14 -27.14
C SER A 295 23.89 7.39 -26.05
N SER A 296 22.86 6.53 -25.92
CA SER A 296 21.96 6.49 -24.76
C SER A 296 22.19 5.19 -24.02
N ALA A 297 23.14 5.19 -23.09
CA ALA A 297 23.37 4.11 -22.15
C ALA A 297 22.21 4.06 -21.12
N ASP A 298 21.02 3.68 -21.59
CA ASP A 298 19.88 3.40 -20.72
C ASP A 298 20.08 2.03 -20.09
N ALA A 299 20.71 2.01 -18.92
CA ALA A 299 20.83 0.78 -18.13
C ALA A 299 19.43 0.19 -17.93
N SER A 300 19.19 -1.00 -18.48
CA SER A 300 17.89 -1.64 -18.42
C SER A 300 17.54 -1.93 -16.95
N THR A 301 16.35 -1.48 -16.53
CA THR A 301 15.89 -1.67 -15.14
C THR A 301 14.92 -2.85 -15.10
N LEU A 302 15.37 -3.96 -14.53
CA LEU A 302 14.53 -5.12 -14.24
C LEU A 302 13.59 -4.81 -13.06
N ARG A 303 12.32 -5.22 -13.20
CA ARG A 303 11.28 -5.06 -12.19
C ARG A 303 10.94 -6.43 -11.63
N VAL A 304 11.31 -6.67 -10.38
CA VAL A 304 11.04 -7.95 -9.69
C VAL A 304 9.91 -7.73 -8.70
N PRO A 305 8.75 -8.39 -8.84
CA PRO A 305 7.68 -8.32 -7.84
C PRO A 305 8.16 -8.88 -6.50
N VAL A 306 8.08 -8.09 -5.44
CA VAL A 306 8.45 -8.48 -4.06
C VAL A 306 7.29 -8.35 -3.08
N GLY A 307 6.17 -7.78 -3.51
CA GLY A 307 4.96 -7.78 -2.70
C GLY A 307 3.68 -7.53 -3.49
N PHE A 308 2.58 -8.05 -2.94
CA PHE A 308 1.23 -7.88 -3.46
C PHE A 308 0.30 -7.44 -2.34
N PHE A 309 -0.41 -6.33 -2.54
CA PHE A 309 -1.49 -5.92 -1.66
C PHE A 309 -2.83 -6.21 -2.32
N VAL A 310 -3.43 -7.33 -1.89
CA VAL A 310 -4.62 -7.95 -2.44
C VAL A 310 -5.87 -7.43 -1.71
N ARG A 311 -6.89 -7.04 -2.49
CA ARG A 311 -8.21 -6.67 -1.98
C ARG A 311 -9.32 -7.35 -2.81
N SER A 312 -9.91 -8.35 -2.19
CA SER A 312 -11.09 -9.14 -2.59
C SER A 312 -12.17 -8.97 -1.50
N ASP A 313 -13.34 -9.60 -1.68
CA ASP A 313 -14.38 -9.58 -0.65
C ASP A 313 -13.93 -10.26 0.66
N GLU A 314 -13.06 -11.26 0.58
CA GLU A 314 -12.52 -12.02 1.73
C GLU A 314 -11.39 -11.30 2.48
N THR A 315 -10.60 -10.48 1.77
CA THR A 315 -9.38 -9.87 2.32
C THR A 315 -9.59 -8.43 2.78
N ARG A 316 -10.71 -7.81 2.43
CA ARG A 316 -11.06 -6.46 2.88
C ARG A 316 -11.39 -6.45 4.37
N SER A 317 -11.19 -5.30 4.99
CA SER A 317 -11.61 -5.10 6.37
C SER A 317 -13.12 -5.29 6.50
N PRO A 318 -13.60 -5.99 7.56
CA PRO A 318 -15.02 -6.20 7.80
C PRO A 318 -15.83 -4.89 7.74
N GLY A 319 -17.03 -4.94 7.16
CA GLY A 319 -17.90 -3.78 7.00
C GLY A 319 -17.44 -2.74 5.96
N THR A 320 -16.42 -3.06 5.16
CA THR A 320 -15.97 -2.23 4.04
C THR A 320 -16.31 -2.88 2.69
N SER A 321 -16.34 -2.09 1.62
CA SER A 321 -16.62 -2.58 0.26
C SER A 321 -15.59 -2.09 -0.74
N ARG A 322 -15.74 -2.48 -2.01
CA ARG A 322 -14.94 -1.97 -3.14
C ARG A 322 -14.99 -0.45 -3.30
N SER A 323 -16.06 0.21 -2.83
CA SER A 323 -16.22 1.66 -2.95
C SER A 323 -15.59 2.43 -1.78
N THR A 324 -15.20 1.75 -0.71
CA THR A 324 -14.54 2.35 0.46
C THR A 324 -13.08 2.64 0.12
N ALA A 325 -12.66 3.91 0.18
CA ALA A 325 -11.29 4.30 -0.14
C ALA A 325 -10.35 4.01 1.02
N GLY A 326 -9.17 3.44 0.75
CA GLY A 326 -8.16 3.15 1.77
C GLY A 326 -8.62 2.18 2.85
N ASN A 327 -9.54 1.27 2.52
CA ASN A 327 -9.81 0.09 3.35
C ASN A 327 -8.68 -0.94 3.22
N GLY A 328 -8.62 -1.81 4.21
CA GLY A 328 -7.57 -2.81 4.35
C GLY A 328 -7.61 -3.91 3.31
N GLY A 329 -6.68 -4.85 3.45
CA GLY A 329 -6.37 -5.88 2.48
C GLY A 329 -5.33 -6.85 3.03
N ARG A 330 -4.96 -7.84 2.22
CA ARG A 330 -3.89 -8.78 2.52
C ARG A 330 -2.61 -8.36 1.79
N LEU A 331 -1.56 -8.06 2.55
CA LEU A 331 -0.21 -7.80 2.04
C LEU A 331 0.57 -9.11 2.03
N LEU A 332 1.01 -9.55 0.86
CA LEU A 332 1.87 -10.72 0.67
C LEU A 332 3.27 -10.22 0.30
N LEU A 333 4.32 -10.78 0.91
CA LEU A 333 5.71 -10.39 0.66
C LEU A 333 6.56 -11.60 0.28
N ASP A 334 7.42 -11.44 -0.72
CA ASP A 334 8.48 -12.37 -1.06
C ASP A 334 9.81 -11.79 -0.56
N LEU A 335 10.31 -12.35 0.55
CA LEU A 335 11.50 -11.88 1.27
C LEU A 335 12.75 -12.70 0.92
N ARG A 336 12.63 -13.68 0.01
CA ARG A 336 13.70 -14.62 -0.37
C ARG A 336 14.94 -13.94 -0.93
N ALA A 337 14.75 -12.80 -1.60
CA ALA A 337 15.85 -12.01 -2.13
C ALA A 337 16.79 -11.41 -1.06
N TRP A 338 16.43 -11.56 0.23
CA TRP A 338 17.23 -11.16 1.39
C TRP A 338 17.52 -12.34 2.34
N ASP A 339 17.18 -13.58 1.97
CA ASP A 339 17.51 -14.79 2.71
C ASP A 339 18.83 -15.40 2.16
N PRO A 340 19.90 -15.51 2.98
CA PRO A 340 21.20 -16.02 2.57
C PRO A 340 21.12 -17.50 2.22
N LYS A 341 20.13 -18.23 2.74
CA LYS A 341 19.96 -19.67 2.48
C LYS A 341 19.52 -19.96 1.05
N GLU A 342 18.91 -18.98 0.37
CA GLU A 342 18.52 -19.09 -1.04
C GLU A 342 19.58 -18.48 -1.98
N TYR A 343 20.58 -17.77 -1.43
CA TYR A 343 21.68 -17.17 -2.17
C TYR A 343 22.88 -18.12 -2.26
N VAL A 344 22.72 -19.25 -2.96
CA VAL A 344 23.86 -20.09 -3.36
C VAL A 344 24.52 -19.48 -4.59
N VAL A 345 25.48 -18.57 -4.38
CA VAL A 345 26.49 -18.32 -5.41
C VAL A 345 27.44 -19.52 -5.35
N PRO A 346 27.68 -20.26 -6.44
CA PRO A 346 28.71 -21.29 -6.46
C PRO A 346 30.06 -20.57 -6.32
N VAL A 347 30.59 -20.53 -5.10
CA VAL A 347 31.97 -20.11 -4.86
C VAL A 347 32.86 -21.22 -5.40
N PHE A 348 33.28 -21.07 -6.65
CA PHE A 348 34.42 -21.81 -7.19
C PHE A 348 35.68 -21.14 -6.63
N GLY A 349 36.22 -21.67 -5.55
CA GLY A 349 37.46 -21.18 -4.95
C GLY A 349 38.10 -22.26 -4.10
N ASN A 350 39.25 -22.75 -4.57
CA ASN A 350 40.10 -23.77 -3.94
C ASN A 350 40.33 -23.48 -2.45
N THR A 351 40.00 -24.44 -1.60
CA THR A 351 40.33 -24.45 -0.18
C THR A 351 41.80 -24.82 0.00
N ASP A 352 42.62 -23.84 0.35
CA ASP A 352 43.84 -24.10 1.11
C ASP A 352 43.41 -24.41 2.55
N GLU A 353 43.35 -25.71 2.85
CA GLU A 353 43.06 -26.24 4.19
C GLU A 353 44.22 -25.90 5.14
N ASN A 354 44.14 -24.79 5.90
CA ASN A 354 44.67 -24.66 7.28
C ASN A 354 44.68 -23.22 7.84
N ALA A 355 43.55 -22.51 7.83
CA ALA A 355 43.37 -21.34 8.71
C ALA A 355 41.90 -21.14 9.12
N GLY A 356 41.59 -21.38 10.40
CA GLY A 356 40.54 -20.61 11.09
C GLY A 356 39.10 -21.14 11.12
N VAL A 357 38.87 -22.39 11.55
CA VAL A 357 37.51 -22.96 11.79
C VAL A 357 36.65 -22.14 12.77
N VAL A 358 37.26 -21.34 13.65
CA VAL A 358 36.53 -20.52 14.64
C VAL A 358 35.98 -19.21 14.03
N ASP A 359 36.66 -18.65 13.02
CA ASP A 359 36.22 -17.41 12.38
C ASP A 359 35.07 -17.66 11.40
N GLU A 360 35.04 -18.82 10.74
CA GLU A 360 33.99 -19.19 9.80
C GLU A 360 32.61 -19.32 10.48
N LYS A 361 32.55 -19.96 11.66
CA LYS A 361 31.30 -20.08 12.43
C LYS A 361 30.76 -18.71 12.87
N ARG A 362 31.65 -17.79 13.25
CA ARG A 362 31.25 -16.43 13.67
C ARG A 362 30.75 -15.61 12.49
N GLN A 363 31.38 -15.74 11.32
CA GLN A 363 30.95 -15.09 10.08
C GLN A 363 29.57 -15.59 9.62
N LEU A 364 29.32 -16.90 9.68
CA LEU A 364 28.02 -17.48 9.33
C LEU A 364 26.89 -16.98 10.23
N MET A 365 27.11 -16.92 11.55
CA MET A 365 26.12 -16.39 12.49
C MET A 365 25.82 -14.90 12.26
N ALA A 366 26.84 -14.10 11.96
CA ALA A 366 26.68 -12.69 11.65
C ALA A 366 25.91 -12.46 10.33
N ALA A 367 26.13 -13.30 9.31
CA ALA A 367 25.39 -13.24 8.06
C ALA A 367 23.89 -13.59 8.23
N ASP A 368 23.59 -14.60 9.03
CA ASP A 368 22.21 -14.98 9.38
C ASP A 368 21.49 -13.84 10.13
N GLU A 369 22.17 -13.20 11.08
CA GLU A 369 21.62 -12.05 11.82
C GLU A 369 21.37 -10.85 10.90
N ALA A 370 22.34 -10.50 10.05
CA ALA A 370 22.22 -9.40 9.10
C ALA A 370 21.08 -9.63 8.09
N SER A 371 20.87 -10.88 7.66
CA SER A 371 19.74 -11.24 6.81
C SER A 371 18.40 -11.09 7.52
N ALA A 372 18.30 -11.58 8.76
CA ALA A 372 17.09 -11.45 9.55
C ALA A 372 16.71 -9.97 9.73
N GLU A 373 17.70 -9.11 10.00
CA GLU A 373 17.50 -7.66 10.07
C GLU A 373 17.07 -7.08 8.71
N ALA A 374 17.68 -7.51 7.61
CA ALA A 374 17.30 -7.06 6.26
C ALA A 374 15.86 -7.44 5.93
N MET A 375 15.45 -8.69 6.18
CA MET A 375 14.08 -9.16 5.97
C MET A 375 13.07 -8.37 6.82
N ALA A 376 13.35 -8.18 8.11
CA ALA A 376 12.51 -7.39 9.01
C ALA A 376 12.41 -5.93 8.56
N THR A 377 13.50 -5.37 8.02
CA THR A 377 13.53 -4.01 7.45
C THR A 377 12.68 -3.91 6.18
N VAL A 378 12.77 -4.87 5.26
CA VAL A 378 11.90 -4.91 4.05
C VAL A 378 10.43 -5.02 4.43
N GLU A 379 10.11 -5.83 5.43
CA GLU A 379 8.76 -5.94 5.95
C GLU A 379 8.23 -4.59 6.46
N ARG A 380 9.01 -3.88 7.29
CA ARG A 380 8.66 -2.53 7.78
C ARG A 380 8.51 -1.54 6.64
N ILE A 381 9.38 -1.58 5.64
CA ILE A 381 9.30 -0.75 4.42
C ILE A 381 7.98 -1.02 3.70
N ALA A 382 7.65 -2.29 3.45
CA ALA A 382 6.47 -2.68 2.70
C ALA A 382 5.18 -2.28 3.44
N ILE A 383 5.11 -2.52 4.75
CA ILE A 383 3.97 -2.12 5.60
C ILE A 383 3.82 -0.60 5.61
N THR A 384 4.89 0.13 5.94
CA THR A 384 4.90 1.59 6.05
C THR A 384 4.47 2.25 4.73
N THR A 385 5.03 1.80 3.62
CA THR A 385 4.68 2.35 2.30
C THR A 385 3.31 1.90 1.81
N CYS A 386 2.82 0.72 2.21
CA CYS A 386 1.44 0.30 1.95
C CYS A 386 0.43 1.22 2.66
N LEU A 387 0.67 1.57 3.94
CA LEU A 387 -0.14 2.54 4.68
C LEU A 387 -0.13 3.92 4.00
N CYS A 388 0.99 4.33 3.40
CA CYS A 388 1.08 5.52 2.55
C CYS A 388 0.12 5.46 1.36
N MET A 389 0.05 4.31 0.68
CA MET A 389 -0.85 4.11 -0.46
C MET A 389 -2.33 4.16 -0.04
N LEU A 390 -2.69 3.54 1.09
CA LEU A 390 -4.05 3.59 1.63
C LEU A 390 -4.47 5.03 1.98
N LYS A 391 -3.58 5.80 2.61
CA LYS A 391 -3.85 7.21 2.92
C LYS A 391 -4.01 8.05 1.65
N LYS A 392 -3.18 7.84 0.63
CA LYS A 392 -3.32 8.51 -0.68
C LYS A 392 -4.69 8.24 -1.31
N GLU A 393 -5.23 7.04 -1.17
CA GLU A 393 -6.60 6.73 -1.62
C GLU A 393 -7.67 7.53 -0.86
N VAL A 394 -7.56 7.60 0.46
CA VAL A 394 -8.48 8.40 1.31
C VAL A 394 -8.43 9.88 0.92
N ASP A 395 -7.24 10.42 0.69
CA ASP A 395 -7.06 11.84 0.36
C ASP A 395 -7.63 12.17 -1.01
N ARG A 396 -7.40 11.33 -2.02
CA ARG A 396 -8.07 11.46 -3.32
C ARG A 396 -9.58 11.46 -3.18
N ARG A 397 -10.13 10.57 -2.33
CA ARG A 397 -11.58 10.53 -2.09
C ARG A 397 -12.09 11.81 -1.42
N ARG A 398 -11.33 12.37 -0.47
CA ARG A 398 -11.66 13.66 0.16
C ARG A 398 -11.66 14.80 -0.85
N LEU A 399 -10.67 14.83 -1.75
CA LEU A 399 -10.61 15.83 -2.82
C LEU A 399 -11.83 15.75 -3.74
N TYR A 400 -12.19 14.55 -4.21
CA TYR A 400 -13.38 14.38 -5.05
C TYR A 400 -14.68 14.79 -4.34
N GLN A 401 -14.85 14.45 -3.06
CA GLN A 401 -16.00 14.90 -2.27
C GLN A 401 -16.06 16.42 -2.14
N ALA A 402 -14.92 17.07 -1.89
CA ALA A 402 -14.84 18.53 -1.79
C ALA A 402 -15.24 19.22 -3.11
N ILE A 403 -14.74 18.71 -4.25
CA ILE A 403 -15.09 19.24 -5.60
C ILE A 403 -16.59 19.08 -5.89
N ILE A 404 -17.17 17.92 -5.58
CA ILE A 404 -18.61 17.67 -5.82
C ILE A 404 -19.46 18.60 -4.93
N MET A 405 -19.09 18.76 -3.65
CA MET A 405 -19.79 19.64 -2.74
C MET A 405 -19.66 21.12 -3.12
N SER A 406 -18.48 21.57 -3.57
CA SER A 406 -18.29 22.95 -4.03
C SER A 406 -19.03 23.24 -5.34
N GLY A 407 -19.07 22.26 -6.26
CA GLY A 407 -19.82 22.38 -7.51
C GLY A 407 -21.34 22.43 -7.31
N ALA A 408 -21.85 21.69 -6.32
CA ALA A 408 -23.28 21.72 -5.96
C ALA A 408 -23.71 23.03 -5.28
N ALA A 409 -22.78 23.76 -4.64
CA ALA A 409 -23.07 25.02 -3.96
C ALA A 409 -23.01 26.27 -4.86
N GLY A 410 -22.46 26.18 -6.07
CA GLY A 410 -22.29 27.30 -7.01
C GLY A 410 -23.37 27.43 -8.08
N GLY A 411 -24.44 26.62 -8.02
CA GLY A 411 -25.50 26.56 -9.03
C GLY A 411 -26.86 27.12 -8.59
N SER A 412 -26.90 27.92 -7.52
CA SER A 412 -28.12 28.55 -6.99
C SER A 412 -28.22 30.01 -7.36
#